data_AF-A0A5S3UGY3-F1
#
_entry.id   AF-A0A5S3UGY3-F1
#
_cell.length_a   1.000
_cell.length_b   1.000
_cell.length_c   1.000
_cell.angle_alpha   90.00
_cell.angle_beta   90.00
_cell.angle_gamma   90.00
#
_symmetry.space_group_name_H-M   'P 1'
#
loop_
_entity.id
_entity.type
_entity.pdbx_description
1 polymer ?
#
loop_
_entity_poly.entity_id
_entity_poly.type
_entity_poly.pdbx_seq_one_letter_code
_entity_poly.pdbx_strand_id
1 'polypeptide(L)'
;MKSYEQDQKQFIRALKEILGDGYWLAVVEARKAKEELLKGINEPSARDLNAATAAGNRVMARAAKLAGVPSVPQYIKDQKEAFKQEKIKREESRRQHRKAANQMSNVKAHPGNFTSNKVPSHQGYSLNAEMEKTFKQARTA
;
A
#
# COMPACT_ATOMS: atom_id res chain seq x y z
N MET A 1 14.47 -18.48 -5.41
CA MET A 1 13.79 -18.31 -6.72
C MET A 1 12.48 -17.59 -6.48
N LYS A 2 12.21 -16.47 -7.15
CA LYS A 2 10.85 -15.93 -7.21
C LYS A 2 10.01 -17.01 -7.91
N SER A 3 9.04 -17.58 -7.19
CA SER A 3 8.22 -18.64 -7.77
C SER A 3 7.32 -18.01 -8.83
N TYR A 4 7.29 -18.57 -10.03
CA TYR A 4 6.36 -18.19 -11.10
C TYR A 4 4.91 -18.08 -10.59
N GLU A 5 4.54 -18.93 -9.64
CA GLU A 5 3.25 -18.90 -8.96
C GLU A 5 3.01 -17.61 -8.16
N GLN A 6 4.04 -17.06 -7.50
CA GLN A 6 3.93 -15.80 -6.77
C GLN A 6 3.71 -14.63 -7.73
N ASP A 7 4.40 -14.62 -8.86
CA ASP A 7 4.23 -13.59 -9.89
C ASP A 7 2.82 -13.66 -10.51
N GLN A 8 2.29 -14.87 -10.75
CA GLN A 8 0.90 -15.06 -11.17
C GLN A 8 -0.11 -14.54 -10.16
N LYS A 9 0.05 -14.89 -8.87
CA LYS A 9 -0.83 -14.40 -7.80
C LYS A 9 -0.81 -12.87 -7.71
N GLN A 10 0.37 -12.26 -7.84
CA GLN A 10 0.51 -10.82 -7.84
C GLN A 10 -0.15 -10.16 -9.05
N PHE A 11 -0.03 -10.77 -10.23
CA PHE A 11 -0.67 -10.29 -11.44
C PHE A 11 -2.21 -10.33 -11.33
N ILE A 12 -2.76 -11.43 -10.83
CA ILE A 12 -4.20 -11.57 -10.59
C ILE A 12 -4.68 -10.54 -9.56
N ARG A 13 -3.92 -10.34 -8.48
CA ARG A 13 -4.24 -9.33 -7.46
C ARG A 13 -4.28 -7.93 -8.07
N ALA A 14 -3.28 -7.56 -8.86
CA ALA A 14 -3.24 -6.27 -9.53
C ALA A 14 -4.45 -6.08 -10.48
N LEU A 15 -4.82 -7.10 -11.26
CA LEU A 15 -6.01 -7.04 -12.11
C LEU A 15 -7.29 -6.82 -11.30
N LYS A 16 -7.44 -7.47 -10.13
CA LYS A 16 -8.58 -7.24 -9.24
C LYS A 16 -8.61 -5.82 -8.68
N GLU A 17 -7.45 -5.29 -8.29
CA GLU A 17 -7.34 -3.91 -7.80
C GLU A 17 -7.67 -2.88 -8.89
N ILE A 18 -7.21 -3.10 -10.12
CA ILE A 18 -7.45 -2.21 -11.26
C ILE A 18 -8.93 -2.24 -11.68
N LEU A 19 -9.52 -3.42 -11.77
CA LEU A 19 -10.86 -3.61 -12.35
C LEU A 19 -11.98 -3.52 -11.31
N GLY A 20 -11.67 -3.67 -10.02
CA GLY A 20 -12.67 -3.68 -8.95
C GLY A 20 -13.78 -4.69 -9.21
N ASP A 21 -15.04 -4.23 -9.08
CA ASP A 21 -16.24 -5.05 -9.32
C ASP A 21 -16.34 -5.56 -10.76
N GLY A 22 -15.73 -4.84 -11.72
CA GLY A 22 -15.67 -5.22 -13.14
C GLY A 22 -14.76 -6.41 -13.42
N TYR A 23 -13.96 -6.86 -12.46
CA TYR A 23 -13.05 -8.00 -12.63
C TYR A 23 -13.77 -9.27 -13.09
N TRP A 24 -14.92 -9.58 -12.47
CA TRP A 24 -15.66 -10.80 -12.80
C TRP A 24 -16.22 -10.79 -14.22
N LEU A 25 -16.71 -9.65 -14.68
CA LEU A 25 -17.18 -9.48 -16.05
C LEU A 25 -16.03 -9.69 -17.05
N ALA A 26 -14.87 -9.09 -16.79
CA ALA A 26 -13.68 -9.28 -17.63
C ALA A 26 -13.22 -10.75 -17.66
N VAL A 27 -13.34 -11.48 -16.54
CA VAL A 27 -13.03 -12.92 -16.50
C VAL A 27 -14.00 -13.73 -17.36
N VAL A 28 -15.29 -13.42 -17.33
CA VAL A 28 -16.30 -14.08 -18.16
C VAL A 28 -16.01 -13.85 -19.64
N GLU A 29 -15.71 -12.61 -20.03
CA GLU A 29 -15.33 -12.27 -21.41
C GLU A 29 -14.03 -12.97 -21.84
N ALA A 30 -13.03 -13.02 -20.95
CA ALA A 30 -11.78 -13.71 -21.24
C ALA A 30 -11.97 -15.23 -21.42
N ARG A 31 -12.88 -15.85 -20.66
CA ARG A 31 -13.27 -17.25 -20.83
C ARG A 31 -13.97 -17.48 -22.16
N LYS A 32 -14.94 -16.61 -22.49
CA LYS A 32 -15.62 -16.67 -23.78
C LYS A 32 -14.65 -16.56 -24.96
N ALA A 33 -13.68 -15.65 -24.90
CA ALA A 33 -12.64 -15.53 -25.93
C ALA A 33 -11.74 -16.76 -26.05
N LYS A 34 -11.47 -17.47 -24.94
CA LYS A 34 -10.76 -18.76 -24.96
C LYS A 34 -11.60 -19.84 -25.62
N GLU A 35 -12.86 -19.95 -25.24
CA GLU A 35 -13.80 -20.94 -25.76
C GLU A 35 -14.07 -20.76 -27.25
N GLU A 36 -14.21 -19.52 -27.71
CA GLU A 36 -14.37 -19.20 -29.14
C GLU A 36 -13.18 -19.68 -29.98
N LEU A 37 -11.96 -19.56 -29.46
CA LEU A 37 -10.74 -19.96 -30.16
C LEU A 37 -10.55 -21.49 -30.19
N LEU A 38 -11.11 -22.19 -29.19
CA LEU A 38 -11.09 -23.65 -29.12
C LEU A 38 -12.36 -24.29 -29.72
N LYS A 39 -13.29 -23.49 -30.24
CA LYS A 39 -14.57 -23.97 -30.73
C LYS A 39 -14.39 -24.92 -31.91
N GLY A 40 -14.92 -26.13 -31.77
CA GLY A 40 -14.84 -27.17 -32.81
C GLY A 40 -13.51 -27.93 -32.84
N ILE A 41 -12.59 -27.65 -31.90
CA ILE A 41 -11.36 -28.41 -31.73
C ILE A 41 -11.59 -29.47 -30.65
N ASN A 42 -11.65 -30.75 -31.05
CA ASN A 42 -11.85 -31.86 -30.11
C ASN A 42 -10.59 -32.17 -29.30
N GLU A 43 -9.41 -32.09 -29.91
CA GLU A 43 -8.11 -32.33 -29.26
C GLU A 43 -7.17 -31.14 -29.51
N PRO A 44 -7.19 -30.12 -28.63
CA PRO A 44 -6.39 -28.92 -28.82
C PRO A 44 -4.91 -29.19 -28.64
N SER A 45 -4.10 -28.77 -29.61
CA SER A 45 -2.65 -28.84 -29.51
C SER A 45 -2.12 -27.83 -28.47
N ALA A 46 -0.87 -27.99 -28.05
CA ALA A 46 -0.21 -27.00 -27.20
C ALA A 46 -0.21 -25.59 -27.84
N ARG A 47 -0.17 -25.50 -29.17
CA ARG A 47 -0.25 -24.24 -29.91
C ARG A 47 -1.63 -23.60 -29.78
N ASP A 48 -2.70 -24.39 -29.88
CA ASP A 48 -4.08 -23.90 -29.75
C ASP A 48 -4.37 -23.44 -28.32
N LEU A 49 -3.89 -24.20 -27.33
CA LEU A 49 -3.99 -23.83 -25.92
C LEU A 49 -3.25 -22.52 -25.61
N ASN A 50 -2.07 -22.33 -26.20
CA ASN A 50 -1.30 -21.09 -26.07
C ASN A 50 -2.01 -19.92 -26.75
N ALA A 51 -2.59 -20.13 -27.94
CA ALA A 51 -3.34 -19.11 -28.67
C ALA A 51 -4.62 -18.69 -27.91
N ALA A 52 -5.38 -19.66 -27.39
CA ALA A 52 -6.55 -19.41 -26.56
C ALA A 52 -6.18 -18.64 -25.30
N THR A 53 -5.13 -19.07 -24.60
CA THR A 53 -4.63 -18.37 -23.40
C THR A 53 -4.20 -16.94 -23.73
N ALA A 54 -3.51 -16.72 -24.85
CA ALA A 54 -3.15 -15.38 -25.31
C ALA A 54 -4.39 -14.52 -25.62
N ALA A 55 -5.45 -15.09 -26.17
CA ALA A 55 -6.72 -14.38 -26.42
C ALA A 55 -7.38 -13.92 -25.12
N GLY A 56 -7.51 -14.81 -24.13
CA GLY A 56 -8.01 -14.44 -22.80
C GLY A 56 -7.16 -13.35 -22.14
N ASN A 57 -5.84 -13.45 -22.24
CA ASN A 57 -4.92 -12.43 -21.71
C ASN A 57 -5.09 -11.07 -22.39
N ARG A 58 -5.37 -11.04 -23.71
CA ARG A 58 -5.65 -9.80 -24.45
C ARG A 58 -6.93 -9.13 -23.95
N VAL A 59 -7.98 -9.90 -23.65
CA VAL A 59 -9.23 -9.36 -23.07
C VAL A 59 -8.96 -8.72 -21.72
N MET A 60 -8.27 -9.42 -20.81
CA MET A 60 -7.92 -8.87 -19.49
C MET A 60 -7.04 -7.61 -19.60
N ALA A 61 -6.09 -7.59 -20.54
CA ALA A 61 -5.24 -6.42 -20.79
C ALA A 61 -6.04 -5.23 -21.36
N ARG A 62 -7.00 -5.48 -22.25
CA ARG A 62 -7.92 -4.45 -22.75
C ARG A 62 -8.80 -3.89 -21.64
N ALA A 63 -9.36 -4.75 -20.79
CA ALA A 63 -10.14 -4.31 -19.64
C ALA A 63 -9.31 -3.41 -18.72
N ALA A 64 -8.07 -3.79 -18.40
CA ALA A 64 -7.17 -2.96 -17.59
C ALA A 64 -6.87 -1.61 -18.25
N LYS A 65 -6.66 -1.60 -19.58
CA LYS A 65 -6.46 -0.37 -20.34
C LYS A 65 -7.68 0.55 -20.32
N LEU A 66 -8.88 -0.01 -20.42
CA LEU A 66 -10.14 0.75 -20.31
C LEU A 66 -10.34 1.32 -18.90
N ALA A 67 -9.87 0.62 -17.87
CA ALA A 67 -9.82 1.11 -16.49
C ALA A 67 -8.69 2.13 -16.23
N GLY A 68 -7.99 2.59 -17.29
CA GLY A 68 -6.96 3.63 -17.19
C GLY A 68 -5.55 3.13 -16.90
N VAL A 69 -5.31 1.81 -16.89
CA VAL A 69 -3.98 1.22 -16.68
C VAL A 69 -3.44 0.62 -17.99
N PRO A 70 -2.48 1.29 -18.67
CA PRO A 70 -1.99 0.86 -19.98
C PRO A 70 -1.22 -0.47 -19.95
N SER A 71 -0.57 -0.78 -18.82
CA SER A 71 0.27 -1.97 -18.65
C SER A 71 0.23 -2.44 -17.19
N VAL A 72 -0.38 -3.61 -16.97
CA VAL A 72 -0.47 -4.24 -15.65
C VAL A 72 0.92 -4.58 -15.07
N PRO A 73 1.89 -5.13 -15.86
CA PRO A 73 3.25 -5.34 -15.35
C PRO A 73 3.93 -4.04 -14.90
N GLN A 74 3.73 -2.95 -15.63
CA GLN A 74 4.30 -1.66 -15.26
C GLN A 74 3.64 -1.12 -13.99
N TYR A 75 2.31 -1.20 -13.89
CA TYR A 75 1.57 -0.87 -12.67
C TYR A 75 2.12 -1.62 -11.44
N ILE A 76 2.36 -2.93 -11.56
CA ILE A 76 2.95 -3.75 -10.47
C ILE A 76 4.36 -3.26 -10.12
N LYS A 77 5.16 -2.91 -11.12
CA LYS A 77 6.51 -2.38 -10.92
C LYS A 77 6.46 -1.05 -10.16
N ASP A 78 5.57 -0.15 -10.56
CA ASP A 78 5.43 1.17 -9.95
C ASP A 78 4.96 1.07 -8.49
N GLN A 79 4.00 0.17 -8.20
CA GLN A 79 3.57 -0.13 -6.83
C GLN A 79 4.71 -0.66 -5.95
N LYS A 80 5.58 -1.53 -6.50
CA LYS A 80 6.76 -2.05 -5.78
C LYS A 80 7.77 -0.94 -5.49
N GLU A 81 8.02 -0.05 -6.44
CA GLU A 81 8.94 1.07 -6.23
C GLU A 81 8.36 2.08 -5.22
N ALA A 82 7.07 2.42 -5.31
CA ALA A 82 6.40 3.27 -4.32
C ALA A 82 6.52 2.71 -2.90
N PHE A 83 6.28 1.40 -2.73
CA PHE A 83 6.42 0.74 -1.43
C PHE A 83 7.86 0.76 -0.90
N LYS A 84 8.87 0.58 -1.76
CA LYS A 84 10.28 0.71 -1.35
C LYS A 84 10.59 2.12 -0.87
N GLN A 85 10.14 3.14 -1.59
CA GLN A 85 10.37 4.54 -1.21
C GLN A 85 9.68 4.88 0.12
N GLU A 86 8.47 4.39 0.35
CA GLU A 86 7.79 4.55 1.63
C GLU A 86 8.56 3.87 2.78
N LYS A 87 9.06 2.66 2.54
CA LYS A 87 9.86 1.93 3.54
C LYS A 87 11.14 2.69 3.92
N ILE A 88 11.82 3.27 2.93
CA ILE A 88 13.01 4.11 3.16
C ILE A 88 12.65 5.32 4.02
N LYS A 89 11.61 6.08 3.64
CA LYS A 89 11.12 7.24 4.42
C LYS A 89 10.77 6.86 5.87
N ARG A 90 10.12 5.71 6.07
CA ARG A 90 9.76 5.20 7.40
C ARG A 90 11.02 4.87 8.22
N GLU A 91 12.05 4.31 7.60
CA GLU A 91 13.31 4.01 8.29
C GLU A 91 14.09 5.28 8.63
N GLU A 92 14.12 6.26 7.73
CA GLU A 92 14.73 7.57 7.98
C GLU A 92 14.06 8.31 9.14
N SER A 93 12.71 8.34 9.15
CA SER A 93 11.93 8.88 10.27
C SER A 93 12.30 8.18 11.59
N ARG A 94 12.37 6.84 11.61
CA ARG A 94 12.79 6.09 12.81
C ARG A 94 14.21 6.44 13.24
N ARG A 95 15.15 6.64 12.31
CA ARG A 95 16.52 7.05 12.62
C ARG A 95 16.57 8.47 13.20
N GLN A 96 15.78 9.39 12.66
CA GLN A 96 15.66 10.76 13.19
C GLN A 96 15.08 10.76 14.61
N HIS A 97 14.00 10.01 14.85
CA HIS A 97 13.44 9.86 16.20
C HIS A 97 14.45 9.29 17.20
N ARG A 98 15.25 8.30 16.80
CA ARG A 98 16.34 7.76 17.66
C ARG A 98 17.44 8.79 17.92
N LYS A 99 17.85 9.57 16.91
CA LYS A 99 18.84 10.65 17.08
C LYS A 99 18.33 11.73 18.04
N ALA A 100 17.08 12.16 17.88
CA ALA A 100 16.44 13.13 18.77
C ALA A 100 16.36 12.60 20.21
N ALA A 101 15.93 11.35 20.41
CA ALA A 101 15.90 10.73 21.73
C ALA A 101 17.29 10.64 22.37
N ASN A 102 18.32 10.27 21.60
CA ASN A 102 19.70 10.19 22.09
C ASN A 102 20.32 11.58 22.37
N GLN A 103 19.92 12.62 21.63
CA GLN A 103 20.33 14.00 21.92
C GLN A 103 19.67 14.51 23.20
N MET A 104 18.40 14.20 23.44
CA MET A 104 17.71 14.51 24.71
C MET A 104 18.33 13.76 25.90
N SER A 105 18.80 12.51 25.72
CA SER A 105 19.52 11.79 26.78
C SER A 105 20.95 12.28 27.00
N ASN A 106 21.58 12.91 26.00
CA ASN A 106 22.90 13.55 26.11
C ASN A 106 22.84 14.97 26.68
N VAL A 107 21.65 15.55 26.84
CA VAL A 107 21.47 16.63 27.81
C VAL A 107 21.67 15.99 29.18
N LYS A 108 22.93 15.97 29.64
CA LYS A 108 23.27 15.72 31.05
C LYS A 108 22.24 16.49 31.87
N ALA A 109 21.45 15.78 32.67
CA ALA A 109 20.87 16.37 33.85
C ALA A 109 22.06 16.90 34.66
N HIS A 110 22.46 18.14 34.41
CA HIS A 110 23.51 18.79 35.16
C HIS A 110 22.93 18.99 36.56
N PRO A 111 23.42 18.28 37.59
CA PRO A 111 22.90 18.45 38.94
C PRO A 111 23.17 19.86 39.49
N GLY A 112 24.00 20.66 38.79
CA GLY A 112 24.35 22.03 39.15
C GLY A 112 23.50 23.14 38.52
N ASN A 113 22.49 22.84 37.68
CA ASN A 113 21.60 23.88 37.13
C ASN A 113 20.26 24.00 37.87
N PHE A 114 20.12 23.32 39.01
CA PHE A 114 19.02 23.50 39.96
C PHE A 114 19.44 24.45 41.10
N THR A 115 19.95 25.63 40.76
CA THR A 115 20.07 26.74 41.73
C THR A 115 18.98 27.77 41.46
N SER A 116 17.73 27.36 41.63
CA SER A 116 16.63 28.30 41.84
C SER A 116 15.49 27.63 42.60
N ASN A 117 15.35 27.97 43.89
CA ASN A 117 14.14 27.78 44.68
C ASN A 117 13.02 28.77 44.27
N LYS A 118 12.91 29.08 42.97
CA LYS A 118 11.80 29.85 42.42
C LYS A 118 11.24 29.09 41.23
N VAL A 119 10.25 28.26 41.52
CA VAL A 119 9.21 27.90 40.54
C VAL A 119 8.54 29.22 40.14
N PRO A 120 8.51 29.62 38.86
CA PRO A 120 7.65 30.70 38.43
C PRO A 120 6.21 30.29 38.75
N SER A 121 5.57 30.97 39.69
CA SER A 121 4.22 30.66 40.21
C SER A 121 3.09 30.71 39.16
N HIS A 122 3.41 30.93 37.88
CA HIS A 122 2.44 31.19 36.81
C HIS A 122 2.65 30.35 35.53
N GLN A 123 3.46 29.29 35.54
CA GLN A 123 3.53 28.34 34.42
C GLN A 123 3.25 26.91 34.87
N GLY A 124 2.14 26.74 35.58
CA GLY A 124 1.52 25.43 35.75
C GLY A 124 0.76 25.04 34.49
N TYR A 125 1.43 24.60 33.43
CA TYR A 125 0.79 23.75 32.43
C TYR A 125 0.59 22.38 33.05
N SER A 126 -0.41 22.29 33.94
CA SER A 126 -0.90 21.02 34.44
C SER A 126 -1.59 20.32 33.28
N LEU A 127 -1.09 19.14 32.91
CA LEU A 127 -1.73 18.26 31.94
C LEU A 127 -3.23 18.02 32.28
N ASN A 128 -3.58 18.10 33.57
CA ASN A 128 -4.95 17.98 34.05
C ASN A 128 -5.83 19.19 33.68
N ALA A 129 -5.27 20.40 33.57
CA ALA A 129 -6.03 21.60 33.22
C ALA A 129 -6.45 21.61 31.73
N GLU A 130 -5.64 21.04 30.84
CA GLU A 130 -5.99 20.87 29.42
C GLU A 130 -6.98 19.72 29.19
N MET A 131 -6.88 18.64 29.98
CA MET A 131 -7.87 17.55 29.97
C MET A 131 -9.24 18.00 30.49
N GLU A 132 -9.33 18.84 31.52
CA GLU A 132 -10.62 19.35 32.00
C GLU A 132 -11.31 20.28 30.99
N LYS A 133 -10.54 21.08 30.22
CA LYS A 133 -11.09 21.94 29.16
C LYS A 133 -11.73 21.13 28.03
N THR A 134 -11.08 20.07 27.59
CA THR A 134 -11.59 19.18 26.53
C THR A 134 -12.81 18.38 27.00
N PHE A 135 -12.84 17.94 28.26
CA PHE A 135 -14.00 17.24 28.83
C PHE A 135 -15.25 18.13 28.97
N LYS A 136 -15.10 19.42 29.32
CA LYS A 136 -16.25 20.35 29.42
C LYS A 136 -16.81 20.74 28.05
N GLN A 137 -15.95 20.90 27.03
CA GLN A 137 -16.40 21.16 25.66
C GLN A 137 -17.18 19.97 25.06
N ALA A 138 -16.79 18.73 25.36
CA ALA A 138 -17.50 17.54 24.90
C ALA A 138 -18.87 17.33 25.58
N ARG A 139 -19.17 18.03 26.68
CA ARG A 139 -20.40 17.86 27.47
C ARG A 139 -21.44 18.97 27.21
N THR A 140 -21.07 19.96 26.40
CA THR A 140 -21.91 21.11 26.02
C THR A 140 -22.18 21.17 24.51
N ALA A 141 -21.74 20.15 23.76
CA ALA A 141 -22.08 19.91 22.35
C ALA A 141 -23.22 18.89 22.23
#